data_AF-A0A2E3SRB9-F1
#
_entry.id   AF-A0A2E3SRB9-F1
#
_cell.length_a   1.000
_cell.length_b   1.000
_cell.length_c   1.000
_cell.angle_alpha   90.00
_cell.angle_beta   90.00
_cell.angle_gamma   90.00
#
_symmetry.space_group_name_H-M   'P 1'
#
loop_
_entity.id
_entity.type
_entity.pdbx_description
1 polymer ?
#
loop_
_entity_poly.entity_id
_entity_poly.type
_entity_poly.pdbx_seq_one_letter_code
_entity_poly.pdbx_strand_id
1 'polypeptide(L)'
;MNIFRFDPVFYVRLKELIMIIFLWVFLAYFITLIFYFSQGDNINLVLSESKALSILMRNMDGVALAAFIIGALTGTFQVFVIPKRYKNAHIVRLVLAQFLVFFFSVSLASLIALYIYEAKYNNGDLFTFMQKVEGYMLSKTYITLFAIGYLINAIVGLFRFIRNKMGNKILIPILMGRYFNPKEEDRIFTFIDLRSSVEIAEKLTPIEYSKYLHDCFHDLEESIIRFNGQIYQYVGDECVIT
;
A
#
# COMPACT_ATOMS: atom_id res chain seq x y z
N MET A 1 14.01 -13.51 31.83
CA MET A 1 13.41 -14.26 30.70
C MET A 1 12.49 -13.29 29.95
N ASN A 2 13.05 -12.45 29.07
CA ASN A 2 12.31 -11.43 28.32
C ASN A 2 12.02 -11.96 26.92
N ILE A 3 10.89 -12.64 26.78
CA ILE A 3 10.35 -13.12 25.51
C ILE A 3 9.64 -11.90 24.88
N PHE A 4 9.88 -11.62 23.59
CA PHE A 4 9.38 -10.47 22.81
C PHE A 4 10.20 -9.15 22.87
N ARG A 5 11.49 -9.20 22.51
CA ARG A 5 12.09 -8.05 21.81
C ARG A 5 11.64 -8.13 20.34
N PHE A 6 10.57 -7.40 19.99
CA PHE A 6 10.20 -7.23 18.59
C PHE A 6 11.31 -6.46 17.86
N ASP A 7 11.65 -6.93 16.66
CA ASP A 7 12.61 -6.30 15.75
C ASP A 7 12.22 -4.82 15.50
N PRO A 8 13.15 -3.84 15.57
CA PRO A 8 12.90 -2.45 15.19
C PRO A 8 12.17 -2.28 13.85
N VAL A 9 12.45 -3.16 12.88
CA VAL A 9 11.79 -3.17 11.56
C VAL A 9 10.30 -3.51 11.67
N PHE A 10 9.92 -4.36 12.63
CA PHE A 10 8.52 -4.73 12.87
C PHE A 10 7.71 -3.53 13.39
N TYR A 11 8.26 -2.73 14.30
CA TYR A 11 7.58 -1.53 14.82
C TYR A 11 7.31 -0.49 13.73
N VAL A 12 8.29 -0.26 12.84
CA VAL A 12 8.11 0.65 11.71
C VAL A 12 6.98 0.16 10.79
N ARG A 13 6.99 -1.14 10.46
CA ARG A 13 5.93 -1.76 9.65
C ARG A 13 4.56 -1.67 10.31
N LEU A 14 4.47 -1.90 11.63
CA LEU A 14 3.22 -1.78 12.37
C LEU A 14 2.67 -0.35 12.35
N LYS A 15 3.53 0.65 12.55
CA LYS A 15 3.14 2.08 12.45
C LYS A 15 2.57 2.41 11.06
N GLU A 16 3.18 1.88 10.01
CA GLU A 16 2.68 2.05 8.65
C GLU A 16 1.33 1.37 8.40
N LEU A 17 1.11 0.17 8.96
CA LEU A 17 -0.18 -0.51 8.88
C LEU A 17 -1.28 0.34 9.55
N ILE A 18 -1.01 0.84 10.76
CA ILE A 18 -1.94 1.70 11.48
C ILE A 18 -2.27 2.96 10.67
N MET A 19 -1.26 3.57 10.03
CA MET A 19 -1.48 4.73 9.16
C MET A 19 -2.36 4.41 7.95
N ILE A 20 -2.20 3.24 7.32
CA ILE A 20 -3.06 2.81 6.20
C ILE A 20 -4.50 2.58 6.68
N ILE A 21 -4.70 1.92 7.82
CA ILE A 21 -6.04 1.71 8.40
C ILE A 21 -6.70 3.06 8.69
N PHE A 22 -5.97 3.99 9.30
CA PHE A 22 -6.48 5.32 9.59
C PHE A 22 -6.84 6.09 8.31
N LEU A 23 -6.02 5.99 7.27
CA LEU A 23 -6.29 6.59 5.96
C LEU A 23 -7.61 6.06 5.37
N TRP A 24 -7.85 4.75 5.43
CA TRP A 24 -9.09 4.15 4.92
C TRP A 24 -10.33 4.61 5.70
N VAL A 25 -10.24 4.64 7.02
CA VAL A 25 -11.34 5.13 7.88
C VAL A 25 -11.64 6.60 7.59
N PHE A 26 -10.60 7.44 7.51
CA PHE A 26 -10.73 8.85 7.14
C PHE A 26 -11.38 9.02 5.76
N LEU A 27 -10.89 8.29 4.76
CA LEU A 27 -11.40 8.35 3.39
C LEU A 27 -12.87 7.91 3.31
N ALA A 28 -13.25 6.87 4.04
CA ALA A 28 -14.63 6.41 4.09
C ALA A 28 -15.57 7.50 4.61
N TYR A 29 -15.22 8.14 5.73
CA TYR A 29 -15.99 9.27 6.27
C TYR A 29 -16.00 10.47 5.33
N PHE A 30 -14.87 10.80 4.72
CA PHE A 30 -14.76 11.90 3.78
C PHE A 30 -15.66 11.68 2.55
N ILE A 31 -15.69 10.46 2.00
CA ILE A 31 -16.57 10.08 0.91
C ILE A 31 -18.04 10.18 1.34
N THR A 32 -18.40 9.66 2.52
CA THR A 32 -19.77 9.81 3.05
C THR A 32 -20.18 11.26 3.19
N LEU A 33 -19.27 12.14 3.60
CA LEU A 33 -19.51 13.59 3.70
C LEU A 33 -19.71 14.24 2.32
N ILE A 34 -18.89 13.91 1.32
CA ILE A 34 -19.08 14.40 -0.06
C ILE A 34 -20.47 14.01 -0.57
N PHE A 35 -20.87 12.76 -0.34
CA PHE A 35 -22.18 12.28 -0.74
C PHE A 35 -23.33 12.97 -0.01
N TYR A 36 -23.16 13.28 1.27
CA TYR A 36 -24.13 14.06 2.04
C TYR A 36 -24.38 15.44 1.40
N PHE A 37 -23.32 16.16 1.04
CA PHE A 37 -23.45 17.48 0.40
C PHE A 37 -23.95 17.38 -1.05
N SER A 38 -23.55 16.34 -1.80
CA SER A 38 -23.98 16.14 -3.18
C SER A 38 -25.49 15.90 -3.33
N GLN A 39 -26.17 15.46 -2.27
CA GLN A 39 -27.62 15.21 -2.31
C GLN A 39 -28.46 16.51 -2.32
N GLY A 40 -27.86 17.65 -1.94
CA GLY A 40 -28.54 18.95 -1.87
C GLY A 40 -28.86 19.61 -3.21
N ASP A 41 -28.16 19.26 -4.29
CA ASP A 41 -28.14 20.07 -5.53
C ASP A 41 -28.86 19.45 -6.75
N ASN A 42 -29.36 18.21 -6.71
CA ASN A 42 -30.06 17.59 -7.87
C ASN A 42 -31.20 16.64 -7.47
N ILE A 43 -32.42 17.16 -7.43
CA ILE A 43 -33.62 16.45 -6.92
C ILE A 43 -34.18 15.39 -7.89
N ASN A 44 -33.81 15.36 -9.18
CA ASN A 44 -34.60 14.61 -10.19
C ASN A 44 -33.91 13.45 -10.94
N LEU A 45 -32.63 13.11 -10.69
CA LEU A 45 -31.95 12.01 -11.42
C LEU A 45 -31.48 10.83 -10.53
N VAL A 46 -31.73 10.88 -9.21
CA VAL A 46 -31.08 10.02 -8.19
C VAL A 46 -32.10 9.15 -7.43
N LEU A 47 -33.24 8.81 -8.04
CA LEU A 47 -34.33 8.13 -7.31
C LEU A 47 -34.10 6.63 -7.04
N SER A 48 -33.20 5.94 -7.77
CA SER A 48 -32.77 4.57 -7.41
C SER A 48 -31.47 4.52 -6.60
N GLU A 49 -30.56 5.49 -6.80
CA GLU A 49 -29.26 5.58 -6.11
C GLU A 49 -29.39 6.15 -4.67
N SER A 50 -30.48 6.85 -4.35
CA SER A 50 -30.77 7.43 -3.03
C SER A 50 -30.86 6.41 -1.88
N LYS A 51 -31.24 5.15 -2.16
CA LYS A 51 -31.36 4.11 -1.12
C LYS A 51 -30.01 3.60 -0.64
N ALA A 52 -29.08 3.24 -1.54
CA ALA A 52 -27.75 2.78 -1.14
C ALA A 52 -26.97 3.88 -0.38
N LEU A 53 -27.13 5.13 -0.80
CA LEU A 53 -26.52 6.29 -0.15
C LEU A 53 -27.11 6.59 1.23
N SER A 54 -28.43 6.58 1.35
CA SER A 54 -29.09 6.75 2.66
C SER A 54 -28.76 5.61 3.63
N ILE A 55 -28.54 4.39 3.14
CA ILE A 55 -28.05 3.25 3.93
C ILE A 55 -26.66 3.54 4.51
N LEU A 56 -25.72 4.03 3.70
CA LEU A 56 -24.37 4.39 4.14
C LEU A 56 -24.40 5.54 5.17
N MET A 57 -25.21 6.56 4.93
CA MET A 57 -25.32 7.74 5.82
C MET A 57 -25.94 7.38 7.18
N ARG A 58 -26.85 6.40 7.23
CA ARG A 58 -27.55 5.97 8.45
C ARG A 58 -26.77 4.92 9.27
N ASN A 59 -25.68 4.38 8.73
CA ASN A 59 -24.89 3.30 9.32
C ASN A 59 -23.39 3.68 9.41
N MET A 60 -23.09 4.78 10.10
CA MET A 60 -21.71 5.27 10.25
C MET A 60 -20.78 4.27 10.96
N ASP A 61 -21.33 3.46 11.86
CA ASP A 61 -20.68 2.33 12.52
C ASP A 61 -20.30 1.23 11.51
N GLY A 62 -21.22 0.84 10.62
CA GLY A 62 -20.93 -0.11 9.54
C GLY A 62 -19.90 0.38 8.54
N VAL A 63 -19.93 1.69 8.20
CA VAL A 63 -18.94 2.30 7.29
C VAL A 63 -17.54 2.27 7.89
N ALA A 64 -17.40 2.61 9.17
CA ALA A 64 -16.10 2.57 9.85
C ALA A 64 -15.53 1.15 9.92
N LEU A 65 -16.39 0.17 10.22
CA LEU A 65 -15.99 -1.24 10.28
C LEU A 65 -15.57 -1.76 8.90
N ALA A 66 -16.32 -1.43 7.84
CA ALA A 66 -15.97 -1.78 6.47
C ALA A 66 -14.61 -1.18 6.06
N ALA A 67 -14.39 0.10 6.37
CA ALA A 67 -13.12 0.78 6.10
C ALA A 67 -11.95 0.18 6.88
N PHE A 68 -12.17 -0.19 8.14
CA PHE A 68 -11.18 -0.89 8.96
C PHE A 68 -10.80 -2.24 8.35
N ILE A 69 -11.78 -3.04 7.90
CA ILE A 69 -11.52 -4.34 7.27
C ILE A 69 -10.71 -4.18 5.99
N ILE A 70 -11.12 -3.26 5.11
CA ILE A 70 -10.41 -2.97 3.86
C ILE A 70 -8.97 -2.54 4.17
N GLY A 71 -8.79 -1.59 5.09
CA GLY A 71 -7.46 -1.09 5.45
C GLY A 71 -6.57 -2.11 6.14
N ALA A 72 -7.13 -2.96 6.99
CA ALA A 72 -6.38 -4.02 7.67
C ALA A 72 -5.90 -5.09 6.68
N LEU A 73 -6.78 -5.57 5.80
CA LEU A 73 -6.45 -6.61 4.82
C LEU A 73 -5.47 -6.11 3.76
N THR A 74 -5.79 -4.98 3.13
CA THR A 74 -4.95 -4.39 2.07
C THR A 74 -3.62 -3.89 2.65
N GLY A 75 -3.64 -3.24 3.81
CA GLY A 75 -2.45 -2.76 4.50
C GLY A 75 -1.54 -3.90 4.93
N THR A 76 -2.08 -4.99 5.50
CA THR A 76 -1.25 -6.14 5.90
C THR A 76 -0.54 -6.75 4.70
N PHE A 77 -1.25 -6.90 3.58
CA PHE A 77 -0.66 -7.40 2.34
C PHE A 77 0.46 -6.47 1.83
N GLN A 78 0.21 -5.16 1.78
CA GLN A 78 1.20 -4.18 1.31
C GLN A 78 2.41 -4.00 2.22
N VAL A 79 2.24 -4.18 3.53
CA VAL A 79 3.30 -3.95 4.52
C VAL A 79 4.16 -5.19 4.74
N PHE A 80 3.54 -6.37 4.84
CA PHE A 80 4.24 -7.57 5.28
C PHE A 80 4.51 -8.58 4.16
N VAL A 81 3.63 -8.65 3.15
CA VAL A 81 3.74 -9.66 2.08
C VAL A 81 4.53 -9.13 0.90
N ILE A 82 4.15 -7.97 0.38
CA ILE A 82 4.74 -7.40 -0.83
C ILE A 82 6.27 -7.19 -0.70
N PRO A 83 6.82 -6.57 0.37
CA PRO A 83 8.26 -6.32 0.47
C PRO A 83 9.12 -7.59 0.44
N LYS A 84 8.60 -8.71 0.98
CA LYS A 84 9.30 -10.00 0.97
C LYS A 84 9.29 -10.69 -0.39
N ARG A 85 8.37 -10.31 -1.28
CA ARG A 85 8.17 -10.96 -2.59
C ARG A 85 8.76 -10.18 -3.76
N TYR A 86 9.19 -8.93 -3.57
CA TYR A 86 9.81 -8.12 -4.64
C TYR A 86 11.06 -8.74 -5.27
N LYS A 87 11.86 -9.48 -4.50
CA LYS A 87 13.11 -10.07 -5.01
C LYS A 87 12.87 -11.15 -6.07
N ASN A 88 11.78 -11.90 -5.96
CA ASN A 88 11.58 -13.14 -6.71
C ASN A 88 10.30 -13.17 -7.57
N ALA A 89 9.45 -12.14 -7.52
CA ALA A 89 8.18 -12.11 -8.23
C ALA A 89 8.16 -11.04 -9.33
N HIS A 90 7.65 -11.42 -10.52
CA HIS A 90 7.34 -10.46 -11.58
C HIS A 90 6.35 -9.40 -11.06
N ILE A 91 6.60 -8.14 -11.41
CA ILE A 91 5.76 -7.01 -10.97
C ILE A 91 4.28 -7.20 -11.32
N VAL A 92 3.99 -7.79 -12.48
CA VAL A 92 2.61 -8.10 -12.92
C VAL A 92 1.89 -9.03 -11.93
N ARG A 93 2.58 -10.05 -11.40
CA ARG A 93 1.98 -10.96 -10.40
C ARG A 93 1.67 -10.25 -9.10
N LEU A 94 2.50 -9.29 -8.69
CA LEU A 94 2.27 -8.50 -7.48
C LEU A 94 1.09 -7.54 -7.64
N VAL A 95 0.98 -6.87 -8.80
CA VAL A 95 -0.16 -5.99 -9.11
C VAL A 95 -1.47 -6.79 -9.17
N LEU A 96 -1.48 -7.95 -9.82
CA LEU A 96 -2.64 -8.85 -9.85
C LEU A 96 -3.03 -9.32 -8.44
N ALA A 97 -2.06 -9.74 -7.63
CA ALA A 97 -2.34 -10.15 -6.25
C ALA A 97 -2.90 -8.98 -5.42
N GLN A 98 -2.39 -7.76 -5.61
CA GLN A 98 -2.91 -6.57 -4.94
C GLN A 98 -4.35 -6.25 -5.37
N PHE A 99 -4.67 -6.39 -6.65
CA PHE A 99 -6.04 -6.26 -7.16
C PHE A 99 -6.97 -7.30 -6.53
N LEU A 100 -6.58 -8.58 -6.49
CA LEU A 100 -7.39 -9.64 -5.90
C LEU A 100 -7.61 -9.42 -4.40
N VAL A 101 -6.57 -9.08 -3.65
CA VAL A 101 -6.70 -8.78 -2.21
C VAL A 101 -7.65 -7.61 -1.98
N PHE A 102 -7.53 -6.55 -2.80
CA PHE A 102 -8.45 -5.42 -2.74
C PHE A 102 -9.89 -5.86 -3.04
N PHE A 103 -10.10 -6.62 -4.12
CA PHE A 103 -11.40 -7.14 -4.53
C PHE A 103 -12.09 -7.96 -3.44
N PHE A 104 -11.39 -8.92 -2.85
CA PHE A 104 -11.94 -9.73 -1.77
C PHE A 104 -12.18 -8.91 -0.50
N SER A 105 -11.29 -7.95 -0.18
CA SER A 105 -11.46 -7.11 1.01
C SER A 105 -12.71 -6.22 0.92
N VAL A 106 -12.96 -5.61 -0.24
CA VAL A 106 -14.13 -4.74 -0.46
C VAL A 106 -15.41 -5.59 -0.51
N SER A 107 -15.37 -6.73 -1.22
CA SER A 107 -16.52 -7.64 -1.29
C SER A 107 -16.90 -8.17 0.10
N LEU A 108 -15.93 -8.56 0.92
CA LEU A 108 -16.17 -9.01 2.29
C LEU A 108 -16.74 -7.89 3.16
N ALA A 109 -16.14 -6.70 3.08
CA ALA A 109 -16.57 -5.55 3.87
C ALA A 109 -17.99 -5.10 3.53
N SER A 110 -18.37 -5.10 2.24
CA SER A 110 -19.71 -4.74 1.80
C SER A 110 -20.76 -5.79 2.21
N LEU A 111 -20.43 -7.08 2.13
CA LEU A 111 -21.32 -8.16 2.63
C LEU A 111 -21.61 -8.01 4.12
N ILE A 112 -20.57 -7.77 4.93
CA ILE A 112 -20.71 -7.56 6.37
C ILE A 112 -21.55 -6.31 6.67
N ALA A 113 -21.26 -5.19 5.97
CA ALA A 113 -22.00 -3.95 6.17
C ALA A 113 -23.49 -4.09 5.81
N LEU A 114 -23.81 -4.77 4.71
CA LEU A 114 -25.19 -5.07 4.30
C LEU A 114 -25.88 -6.00 5.29
N TYR A 115 -25.20 -7.03 5.78
CA TYR A 115 -25.75 -7.96 6.76
C TYR A 115 -26.11 -7.24 8.06
N ILE A 116 -25.21 -6.40 8.58
CA ILE A 116 -25.47 -5.58 9.77
C ILE A 116 -26.67 -4.65 9.56
N TYR A 117 -26.77 -4.03 8.37
CA TYR A 117 -27.90 -3.17 8.03
C TYR A 117 -29.23 -3.95 8.02
N GLU A 118 -29.29 -5.10 7.37
CA GLU A 118 -30.51 -5.93 7.32
C GLU A 118 -30.91 -6.47 8.70
N ALA A 119 -29.93 -6.90 9.51
CA ALA A 119 -30.18 -7.35 10.87
C ALA A 119 -30.75 -6.25 11.76
N LYS A 120 -30.33 -4.99 11.54
CA LYS A 120 -30.75 -3.83 12.35
C LYS A 120 -32.12 -3.28 11.95
N TYR A 121 -32.46 -3.31 10.66
CA TYR A 121 -33.63 -2.57 10.14
C TYR A 121 -34.73 -3.44 9.51
N ASN A 122 -34.46 -4.68 9.08
CA ASN A 122 -35.41 -5.50 8.32
C ASN A 122 -35.55 -6.93 8.88
N ASN A 123 -35.32 -7.13 10.18
CA ASN A 123 -35.46 -8.41 10.89
C ASN A 123 -34.53 -9.56 10.41
N GLY A 124 -33.56 -9.29 9.54
CA GLY A 124 -32.52 -10.25 9.16
C GLY A 124 -32.97 -11.40 8.26
N ASP A 125 -34.03 -11.25 7.46
CA ASP A 125 -34.43 -12.28 6.49
C ASP A 125 -33.34 -12.51 5.42
N LEU A 126 -32.95 -13.77 5.25
CA LEU A 126 -31.83 -14.16 4.37
C LEU A 126 -32.16 -13.99 2.89
N PHE A 127 -33.42 -14.21 2.51
CA PHE A 127 -33.83 -14.13 1.11
C PHE A 127 -33.77 -12.69 0.59
N THR A 128 -34.34 -11.75 1.34
CA THR A 128 -34.26 -10.32 1.03
C THR A 128 -32.82 -9.77 1.08
N PHE A 129 -31.98 -10.29 1.97
CA PHE A 129 -30.55 -9.98 2.00
C PHE A 129 -29.85 -10.37 0.68
N MET A 130 -30.04 -11.60 0.20
CA MET A 130 -29.38 -12.07 -1.02
C MET A 130 -29.76 -11.25 -2.26
N GLN A 131 -31.03 -10.88 -2.41
CA GLN A 131 -31.48 -10.02 -3.51
C GLN A 131 -30.84 -8.62 -3.46
N LYS A 132 -30.69 -8.06 -2.27
CA LYS A 132 -30.05 -6.74 -2.09
C LYS A 132 -28.56 -6.78 -2.35
N VAL A 133 -27.88 -7.86 -1.97
CA VAL A 133 -26.45 -8.07 -2.27
C VAL A 133 -26.21 -8.08 -3.77
N GLU A 134 -26.98 -8.86 -4.52
CA GLU A 134 -26.86 -8.93 -5.98
C GLU A 134 -27.08 -7.56 -6.62
N GLY A 135 -28.17 -6.87 -6.24
CA GLY A 135 -28.48 -5.54 -6.75
C GLY A 135 -27.42 -4.49 -6.38
N TYR A 136 -26.82 -4.57 -5.19
CA TYR A 136 -25.78 -3.65 -4.74
C TYR A 136 -24.45 -3.89 -5.47
N MET A 137 -24.02 -5.15 -5.61
CA MET A 137 -22.74 -5.50 -6.26
C MET A 137 -22.70 -5.11 -7.74
N LEU A 138 -23.86 -5.10 -8.42
CA LEU A 138 -24.01 -4.65 -9.80
C LEU A 138 -24.33 -3.15 -9.92
N SER A 139 -24.53 -2.45 -8.80
CA SER A 139 -24.88 -1.04 -8.81
C SER A 139 -23.72 -0.16 -9.32
N LYS A 140 -24.07 0.94 -10.00
CA LYS A 140 -23.09 1.95 -10.41
C LYS A 140 -22.33 2.49 -9.20
N THR A 141 -23.01 2.70 -8.07
CA THR A 141 -22.40 3.17 -6.82
C THR A 141 -21.28 2.23 -6.36
N TYR A 142 -21.52 0.92 -6.34
CA TYR A 142 -20.49 -0.05 -5.96
C TYR A 142 -19.30 -0.01 -6.92
N ILE A 143 -19.56 -0.02 -8.23
CA ILE A 143 -18.51 0.02 -9.26
C ILE A 143 -17.68 1.31 -9.15
N THR A 144 -18.31 2.46 -8.95
CA THR A 144 -17.65 3.76 -8.79
C THR A 144 -16.80 3.80 -7.52
N LEU A 145 -17.34 3.37 -6.36
CA LEU A 145 -16.60 3.30 -5.10
C LEU A 145 -15.43 2.31 -5.19
N PHE A 146 -15.65 1.17 -5.85
CA PHE A 146 -14.62 0.17 -6.10
C PHE A 146 -13.48 0.75 -6.94
N ALA A 147 -13.80 1.43 -8.05
CA ALA A 147 -12.81 2.01 -8.94
C ALA A 147 -11.98 3.10 -8.26
N ILE A 148 -12.65 4.02 -7.54
CA ILE A 148 -11.98 5.08 -6.78
C ILE A 148 -11.10 4.49 -5.67
N GLY A 149 -11.65 3.54 -4.90
CA GLY A 149 -10.91 2.86 -3.84
C GLY A 149 -9.70 2.09 -4.37
N TYR A 150 -9.85 1.39 -5.50
CA TYR A 150 -8.74 0.67 -6.12
C TYR A 150 -7.65 1.64 -6.60
N LEU A 151 -8.01 2.76 -7.21
CA LEU A 151 -7.05 3.79 -7.64
C LEU A 151 -6.23 4.31 -6.45
N ILE A 152 -6.90 4.63 -5.34
CA ILE A 152 -6.21 5.08 -4.11
C ILE A 152 -5.30 3.97 -3.57
N ASN A 153 -5.79 2.73 -3.51
CA ASN A 153 -5.00 1.58 -3.07
C ASN A 153 -3.76 1.36 -3.94
N ALA A 154 -3.88 1.53 -5.26
CA ALA A 154 -2.78 1.43 -6.20
C ALA A 154 -1.77 2.57 -6.00
N ILE A 155 -2.23 3.81 -5.79
CA ILE A 155 -1.38 4.96 -5.48
C ILE A 155 -0.60 4.73 -4.17
N VAL A 156 -1.27 4.29 -3.10
CA VAL A 156 -0.61 3.95 -1.84
C VAL A 156 0.42 2.85 -2.04
N GLY A 157 0.07 1.80 -2.79
CA GLY A 157 1.00 0.72 -3.14
C GLY A 157 2.22 1.20 -3.93
N LEU A 158 2.02 2.11 -4.89
CA LEU A 158 3.09 2.71 -5.69
C LEU A 158 4.03 3.57 -4.83
N PHE A 159 3.49 4.45 -3.99
CA PHE A 159 4.29 5.25 -3.06
C PHE A 159 5.14 4.35 -2.15
N ARG A 160 4.57 3.25 -1.66
CA ARG A 160 5.31 2.27 -0.84
C ARG A 160 6.38 1.55 -1.65
N PHE A 161 6.09 1.17 -2.89
CA PHE A 161 7.08 0.54 -3.78
C PHE A 161 8.28 1.46 -3.99
N ILE A 162 8.04 2.72 -4.36
CA ILE A 162 9.09 3.70 -4.59
C ILE A 162 9.86 3.96 -3.29
N ARG A 163 9.16 4.12 -2.16
CA ARG A 163 9.79 4.32 -0.84
C ARG A 163 10.72 3.18 -0.45
N ASN A 164 10.32 1.93 -0.70
CA ASN A 164 11.13 0.76 -0.39
C ASN A 164 12.34 0.62 -1.34
N LYS A 165 12.26 1.15 -2.57
CA LYS A 165 13.34 1.09 -3.56
C LYS A 165 14.33 2.26 -3.48
N MET A 166 13.85 3.48 -3.26
CA MET A 166 14.66 4.70 -3.19
C MET A 166 15.14 5.03 -1.77
N GLY A 167 14.66 4.31 -0.75
CA GLY A 167 14.96 4.58 0.65
C GLY A 167 14.10 5.70 1.25
N ASN A 168 13.79 5.54 2.55
CA ASN A 168 12.87 6.43 3.28
C ASN A 168 13.30 7.91 3.29
N LYS A 169 14.61 8.19 3.26
CA LYS A 169 15.17 9.54 3.44
C LYS A 169 15.16 10.39 2.17
N ILE A 170 15.02 9.77 0.99
CA ILE A 170 15.18 10.46 -0.30
C ILE A 170 13.81 10.86 -0.89
N LEU A 171 12.78 10.01 -0.73
CA LEU A 171 11.48 10.21 -1.37
C LEU A 171 10.77 11.52 -0.96
N ILE A 172 10.65 11.79 0.34
CA ILE A 172 9.90 12.96 0.85
C ILE A 172 10.56 14.27 0.42
N PRO A 173 11.88 14.46 0.58
CA PRO A 173 12.58 15.62 0.04
C PRO A 173 12.37 15.86 -1.46
N ILE A 174 12.38 14.80 -2.28
CA ILE A 174 12.11 14.92 -3.72
C ILE A 174 10.70 15.45 -3.97
N LEU A 175 9.69 14.86 -3.33
CA LEU A 175 8.28 15.28 -3.49
C LEU A 175 8.01 16.70 -3.00
N MET A 176 8.74 17.14 -1.97
CA MET A 176 8.69 18.52 -1.47
C MET A 176 9.52 19.50 -2.33
N GLY A 177 10.12 19.04 -3.43
CA GLY A 177 10.93 19.87 -4.33
C GLY A 177 12.26 20.33 -3.71
N ARG A 178 12.74 19.68 -2.64
CA ARG A 178 13.97 20.09 -1.93
C ARG A 178 15.18 20.15 -2.88
N TYR A 179 15.22 19.25 -3.87
CA TYR A 179 16.31 19.11 -4.83
C TYR A 179 16.02 19.73 -6.21
N PHE A 180 14.95 20.51 -6.38
CA PHE A 180 14.68 21.19 -7.67
C PHE A 180 15.68 22.31 -7.95
N ASN A 181 16.23 22.90 -6.89
CA ASN A 181 17.36 23.82 -6.98
C ASN A 181 18.58 23.13 -6.33
N PRO A 182 19.79 23.29 -6.90
CA PRO A 182 21.02 22.84 -6.27
C PRO A 182 21.13 23.38 -4.85
N LYS A 183 21.50 22.52 -3.89
CA LYS A 183 21.72 22.88 -2.49
C LYS A 183 23.04 22.31 -2.02
N GLU A 184 23.75 23.11 -1.22
CA GLU A 184 24.93 22.64 -0.49
C GLU A 184 24.46 21.74 0.67
N GLU A 185 25.06 20.56 0.78
CA GLU A 185 24.81 19.61 1.86
C GLU A 185 26.15 19.03 2.34
N ASP A 186 26.34 18.98 3.65
CA ASP A 186 27.50 18.32 4.25
C ASP A 186 27.28 16.80 4.20
N ARG A 187 28.05 16.10 3.36
CA ARG A 187 27.99 14.65 3.19
C ARG A 187 29.38 14.05 3.23
N ILE A 188 29.50 12.86 3.82
CA ILE A 188 30.73 12.07 3.81
C ILE A 188 30.60 11.04 2.70
N PHE A 189 31.38 11.18 1.63
CA PHE A 189 31.39 10.19 0.56
C PHE A 189 32.37 9.07 0.90
N THR A 190 31.88 7.83 0.84
CA THR A 190 32.69 6.62 0.98
C THR A 190 32.61 5.82 -0.31
N PHE A 191 33.77 5.48 -0.85
CA PHE A 191 33.92 4.69 -2.07
C PHE A 191 34.40 3.30 -1.68
N ILE A 192 33.65 2.28 -2.09
CA ILE A 192 33.96 0.87 -1.82
C ILE A 192 34.06 0.15 -3.14
N ASP A 193 35.22 -0.47 -3.38
CA ASP A 193 35.50 -1.23 -4.60
C ASP A 193 35.78 -2.70 -4.27
N LEU A 194 35.52 -3.58 -5.25
CA LEU A 194 35.76 -5.00 -5.14
C LEU A 194 37.24 -5.32 -5.39
N ARG A 195 37.89 -5.93 -4.40
CA ARG A 195 39.28 -6.37 -4.57
C ARG A 195 39.39 -7.45 -5.66
N SER A 196 40.39 -7.31 -6.54
CA SER A 196 40.69 -8.27 -7.61
C SER A 196 39.52 -8.50 -8.58
N SER A 197 38.66 -7.48 -8.79
CA SER A 197 37.48 -7.60 -9.64
C SER A 197 37.79 -8.05 -11.06
N VAL A 198 38.88 -7.57 -11.66
CA VAL A 198 39.35 -7.98 -12.99
C VAL A 198 39.67 -9.48 -13.04
N GLU A 199 40.45 -9.98 -12.08
CA GLU A 199 40.82 -11.40 -12.01
C GLU A 199 39.59 -12.31 -11.79
N ILE A 200 38.60 -11.82 -11.05
CA ILE A 200 37.33 -12.54 -10.83
C ILE A 200 36.49 -12.52 -12.11
N ALA A 201 36.40 -11.37 -12.79
CA ALA A 201 35.66 -11.20 -14.03
C ALA A 201 36.22 -12.06 -15.18
N GLU A 202 37.54 -12.25 -15.25
CA GLU A 202 38.19 -13.12 -16.23
C GLU A 202 37.93 -14.61 -15.97
N LYS A 203 37.66 -15.00 -14.73
CA LYS A 203 37.42 -16.40 -14.33
C LYS A 203 35.95 -16.82 -14.41
N LEU A 204 35.04 -15.87 -14.26
CA LEU A 204 33.59 -16.12 -14.24
C LEU A 204 32.96 -15.83 -15.60
N THR A 205 31.86 -16.52 -15.91
CA THR A 205 31.03 -16.08 -17.03
C THR A 205 30.35 -14.75 -16.71
N PRO A 206 29.94 -13.94 -17.71
CA PRO A 206 29.29 -12.65 -17.46
C PRO A 206 28.05 -12.72 -16.53
N ILE A 207 27.27 -13.80 -16.63
CA ILE A 207 26.09 -14.02 -15.77
C ILE A 207 26.52 -14.32 -14.33
N GLU A 208 27.55 -15.13 -14.13
CA GLU A 208 28.06 -15.47 -12.80
C GLU A 208 28.72 -14.26 -12.13
N TYR A 209 29.48 -13.46 -12.88
CA TYR A 209 30.05 -12.21 -12.38
C TYR A 209 28.96 -11.22 -11.95
N SER A 210 27.90 -11.07 -12.76
CA SER A 210 26.77 -10.20 -12.41
C SER A 210 26.03 -10.65 -11.15
N LYS A 211 25.85 -11.97 -10.95
CA LYS A 211 25.28 -12.53 -9.72
C LYS A 211 26.20 -12.31 -8.52
N TYR A 212 27.49 -12.55 -8.69
CA TYR A 212 28.49 -12.34 -7.66
C TYR A 212 28.49 -10.89 -7.16
N LEU A 213 28.48 -9.91 -8.06
CA LEU A 213 28.37 -8.49 -7.69
C LEU A 213 27.06 -8.18 -6.93
N HIS A 214 25.94 -8.75 -7.37
CA HIS A 214 24.66 -8.59 -6.67
C HIS A 214 24.71 -9.12 -5.25
N ASP A 215 25.34 -10.27 -5.04
CA ASP A 215 25.49 -10.87 -3.71
C ASP A 215 26.39 -10.01 -2.81
N CYS A 216 27.54 -9.52 -3.33
CA CYS A 216 28.42 -8.62 -2.60
C CYS A 216 27.73 -7.30 -2.19
N PHE A 217 27.00 -6.66 -3.11
CA PHE A 217 26.25 -5.44 -2.79
C PHE A 217 25.12 -5.73 -1.80
N HIS A 218 24.46 -6.88 -1.91
CA HIS A 218 23.40 -7.24 -0.96
C HIS A 218 23.94 -7.42 0.47
N ASP A 219 25.10 -8.04 0.63
CA ASP A 219 25.76 -8.18 1.93
C ASP A 219 26.18 -6.81 2.50
N LEU A 220 26.60 -5.89 1.63
CA LEU A 220 26.97 -4.52 2.00
C LEU A 220 25.76 -3.68 2.43
N GLU A 221 24.61 -3.82 1.75
CA GLU A 221 23.38 -3.06 2.02
C GLU A 221 22.96 -3.13 3.49
N GLU A 222 23.06 -4.31 4.14
CA GLU A 222 22.66 -4.47 5.54
C GLU A 222 23.53 -3.61 6.48
N SER A 223 24.84 -3.57 6.21
CA SER A 223 25.79 -2.78 6.98
C SER A 223 25.57 -1.28 6.78
N ILE A 224 25.36 -0.83 5.54
CA ILE A 224 25.09 0.58 5.22
C ILE A 224 23.84 1.07 5.96
N ILE A 225 22.74 0.30 5.89
CA ILE A 225 21.49 0.65 6.56
C ILE A 225 21.68 0.70 8.08
N ARG A 226 22.41 -0.25 8.66
CA ARG A 226 22.70 -0.32 10.11
C ARG A 226 23.41 0.93 10.62
N PHE A 227 24.31 1.51 9.83
CA PHE A 227 25.05 2.73 10.16
C PHE A 227 24.41 4.00 9.59
N ASN A 228 23.13 3.96 9.19
CA ASN A 228 22.38 5.10 8.66
C ASN A 228 22.90 5.70 7.34
N GLY A 229 23.82 5.02 6.66
CA GLY A 229 24.32 5.41 5.34
C GLY A 229 23.30 5.17 4.22
N GLN A 230 23.59 5.73 3.06
CA GLN A 230 22.76 5.68 1.86
C GLN A 230 23.63 5.38 0.65
N ILE A 231 23.22 4.41 -0.17
CA ILE A 231 23.86 4.17 -1.47
C ILE A 231 23.49 5.35 -2.39
N TYR A 232 24.51 6.08 -2.84
CA TYR A 232 24.37 7.18 -3.77
C TYR A 232 24.29 6.66 -5.21
N GLN A 233 25.21 5.77 -5.59
CA GLN A 233 25.23 5.13 -6.90
C GLN A 233 26.09 3.86 -6.91
N TYR A 234 25.85 3.01 -7.90
CA TYR A 234 26.72 1.90 -8.29
C TYR A 234 27.44 2.27 -9.58
N VAL A 235 28.77 2.10 -9.64
CA VAL A 235 29.61 2.38 -10.81
C VAL A 235 30.42 1.12 -11.13
N GLY A 236 29.86 0.24 -11.95
CA GLY A 236 30.48 -1.05 -12.23
C GLY A 236 30.49 -1.95 -10.97
N ASP A 237 31.68 -2.24 -10.48
CA ASP A 237 31.99 -2.97 -9.24
C ASP A 237 32.16 -2.06 -8.01
N GLU A 238 32.16 -0.74 -8.21
CA GLU A 238 32.26 0.25 -7.15
C GLU A 238 30.87 0.66 -6.60
N CYS A 239 30.79 0.84 -5.28
CA CYS A 239 29.64 1.37 -4.59
C CYS A 239 30.00 2.70 -3.90
N VAL A 240 29.26 3.76 -4.21
CA VAL A 240 29.40 5.08 -3.59
C VAL A 240 28.33 5.27 -2.53
N ILE A 241 28.73 5.64 -1.32
CA ILE A 241 27.88 5.75 -0.13
C ILE A 241 27.98 7.16 0.45
N THR A 242 26.88 7.67 0.99
CA THR A 242 26.77 8.95 1.73
C THR A 242 26.06 8.84 3.06
#